data_AF-A0A838SFQ4-F1
#
_entry.id   AF-A0A838SFQ4-F1
#
_cell.length_a   1.000
_cell.length_b   1.000
_cell.length_c   1.000
_cell.angle_alpha   90.00
_cell.angle_beta   90.00
_cell.angle_gamma   90.00
#
_symmetry.space_group_name_H-M   'P 1'
#
loop_
_entity.id
_entity.type
_entity.pdbx_description
1 polymer ?
#
loop_
_entity_poly.entity_id
_entity_poly.type
_entity_poly.pdbx_seq_one_letter_code
_entity_poly.pdbx_strand_id
1 'polypeptide(L)'
;IHELQVARQAVEHARREGALVFAPDLYSLAESELTIGEEEFLEQSRKIFWARDFSMATRLIMLAQTDAHQALSLAQEEKQKSSMSDIGPPPLLSHHSDLEGLRLTN
;
A
#
# COMPACT_ATOMS: atom_id res chain seq x y z
N ILE A 1 0.99 -17.15 17.03
CA ILE A 1 0.77 -18.07 15.88
C ILE A 1 1.41 -17.46 14.65
N HIS A 2 1.70 -18.27 13.62
CA HIS A 2 2.38 -17.80 12.41
C HIS A 2 1.56 -16.72 11.68
N GLU A 3 0.26 -16.94 11.53
CA GLU A 3 -0.69 -16.07 10.81
C GLU A 3 -0.73 -14.68 11.43
N LEU A 4 -0.76 -14.58 12.77
CA LEU A 4 -0.74 -13.31 13.48
C LEU A 4 0.55 -12.53 13.21
N GLN A 5 1.70 -13.21 13.15
CA GLN A 5 2.97 -12.56 12.86
C GLN A 5 3.02 -12.07 11.41
N VAL A 6 2.46 -12.84 10.47
CA VAL A 6 2.37 -12.45 9.06
C VAL A 6 1.47 -11.22 8.89
N ALA A 7 0.30 -11.19 9.52
CA ALA A 7 -0.60 -10.03 9.46
C ALA A 7 0.04 -8.75 10.05
N ARG A 8 0.72 -8.86 11.21
CA ARG A 8 1.49 -7.76 11.81
C ARG A 8 2.54 -7.21 10.85
N GLN A 9 3.29 -8.10 10.19
CA GLN A 9 4.30 -7.69 9.22
C GLN A 9 3.68 -7.01 8.01
N ALA A 10 2.53 -7.50 7.51
CA ALA A 10 1.83 -6.91 6.39
C ALA A 10 1.32 -5.49 6.71
N VAL A 11 0.67 -5.28 7.85
CA VAL A 11 0.20 -3.95 8.30
C VAL A 11 1.36 -2.99 8.49
N GLU A 12 2.43 -3.40 9.18
CA GLU A 12 3.60 -2.54 9.37
C GLU A 12 4.33 -2.22 8.06
N HIS A 13 4.37 -3.17 7.12
CA HIS A 13 4.94 -2.94 5.80
C HIS A 13 4.11 -1.93 4.99
N ALA A 14 2.78 -2.10 4.97
CA ALA A 14 1.87 -1.14 4.33
C ALA A 14 2.05 0.28 4.90
N ARG A 15 2.20 0.38 6.23
CA ARG A 15 2.48 1.66 6.91
C ARG A 15 3.74 2.33 6.38
N ARG A 16 4.85 1.58 6.31
CA ARG A 16 6.17 2.08 5.86
C ARG A 16 6.16 2.54 4.41
N GLU A 17 5.37 1.89 3.56
CA GLU A 17 5.22 2.27 2.16
C GLU A 17 4.21 3.41 1.93
N GLY A 18 3.66 3.98 3.01
CA GLY A 18 2.84 5.18 2.95
C GLY A 18 1.34 4.91 2.79
N ALA A 19 0.86 3.70 3.07
CA ALA A 19 -0.57 3.39 3.00
C ALA A 19 -1.44 4.27 3.90
N LEU A 20 -0.90 4.75 5.02
CA LEU A 20 -1.54 5.76 5.88
C LEU A 20 -1.93 7.06 5.15
N VAL A 21 -1.21 7.39 4.07
CA VAL A 21 -1.40 8.64 3.32
C VAL A 21 -2.18 8.37 2.04
N PHE A 22 -1.80 7.32 1.31
CA PHE A 22 -2.34 7.05 -0.03
C PHE A 22 -3.57 6.13 -0.06
N ALA A 23 -3.77 5.32 0.99
CA ALA A 23 -4.91 4.41 1.12
C ALA A 23 -5.42 4.39 2.59
N PRO A 24 -5.75 5.57 3.18
CA PRO A 24 -5.98 5.70 4.61
C PRO A 24 -7.15 4.84 5.12
N ASP A 25 -8.22 4.73 4.34
CA ASP A 25 -9.41 3.96 4.74
C ASP A 25 -9.11 2.46 4.84
N LEU A 26 -8.44 1.90 3.83
CA LEU A 26 -8.07 0.47 3.81
C LEU A 26 -6.98 0.17 4.85
N TYR A 27 -6.02 1.09 5.03
CA TYR A 27 -5.03 0.92 6.08
C TYR A 27 -5.67 0.92 7.47
N SER A 28 -6.57 1.85 7.75
CA SER A 28 -7.25 1.95 9.04
C SER A 28 -8.13 0.73 9.31
N LEU A 29 -8.78 0.18 8.27
CA LEU A 29 -9.53 -1.07 8.36
C LEU A 29 -8.61 -2.23 8.75
N ALA A 30 -7.49 -2.40 8.03
CA ALA A 30 -6.52 -3.46 8.32
C ALA A 30 -5.94 -3.37 9.74
N GLU A 31 -5.62 -2.16 10.21
CA GLU A 31 -5.13 -1.92 11.57
C GLU A 31 -6.19 -2.26 12.63
N SER A 32 -7.45 -1.87 12.39
CA SER A 32 -8.56 -2.18 13.29
C SER A 32 -8.81 -3.68 13.38
N GLU A 33 -8.87 -4.38 12.25
CA GLU A 33 -9.07 -5.83 12.21
C GLU A 33 -7.93 -6.59 12.89
N LEU A 34 -6.69 -6.15 12.69
CA LEU A 34 -5.53 -6.72 13.38
C LEU A 34 -5.65 -6.54 14.89
N THR A 35 -6.02 -5.33 15.34
CA THR A 35 -6.16 -5.01 16.77
C THR A 35 -7.23 -5.88 17.42
N ILE A 36 -8.42 -5.95 16.83
CA ILE A 36 -9.52 -6.77 17.36
C ILE A 36 -9.16 -8.26 17.29
N GLY A 37 -8.51 -8.70 16.21
CA GLY A 37 -8.05 -10.08 16.05
C GLY A 37 -7.01 -10.49 17.10
N GLU A 38 -6.13 -9.57 17.50
CA GLU A 38 -5.16 -9.77 18.58
C GLU A 38 -5.81 -9.87 19.95
N GLU A 39 -6.79 -9.01 20.23
CA GLU A 39 -7.56 -9.03 21.47
C GLU A 39 -8.34 -10.36 21.60
N GLU A 40 -9.05 -10.76 20.55
CA GLU A 40 -9.77 -12.04 20.50
C GLU A 40 -8.80 -13.22 20.66
N PHE A 41 -7.65 -13.19 19.97
CA PHE A 41 -6.64 -14.22 20.12
C PHE A 41 -6.14 -14.33 21.57
N LEU A 42 -5.90 -13.19 22.24
CA LEU A 42 -5.47 -13.16 23.62
C LEU A 42 -6.55 -13.67 24.58
N GLU A 43 -7.81 -13.30 24.35
CA GLU A 43 -8.95 -13.78 25.14
C GLU A 43 -9.07 -15.31 25.06
N GLN A 44 -9.05 -15.86 23.85
CA GLN A 44 -9.15 -17.29 23.60
C GLN A 44 -7.95 -18.06 24.17
N SER A 45 -6.76 -17.47 24.13
CA SER A 45 -5.55 -18.06 24.72
C SER A 45 -5.65 -18.23 26.24
N ARG A 46 -6.42 -17.40 26.93
CA ARG A 46 -6.65 -17.48 28.39
C ARG A 46 -7.67 -18.55 28.77
N LYS A 47 -8.50 -19.03 27.85
CA LYS A 47 -9.50 -20.07 28.10
C LYS A 47 -8.83 -21.44 28.27
N ILE A 48 -9.49 -22.34 29.00
CA ILE A 48 -9.10 -23.75 29.08
C ILE A 48 -9.22 -24.41 27.71
N PHE A 49 -8.39 -25.43 27.43
CA PHE A 49 -8.21 -25.99 26.08
C PHE A 49 -9.52 -26.28 25.32
N TRP A 50 -10.49 -26.93 25.97
CA TRP A 50 -11.76 -27.33 25.35
C TRP A 50 -12.76 -26.19 25.10
N ALA A 51 -12.52 -25.02 25.68
CA ALA A 51 -13.38 -23.83 25.55
C ALA A 51 -12.78 -22.78 24.59
N ARG A 52 -11.64 -23.08 23.94
CA ARG A 52 -11.00 -22.17 23.00
C ARG A 52 -11.67 -22.26 21.64
N ASP A 53 -12.01 -21.11 21.09
CA ASP A 53 -12.43 -20.97 19.70
C ASP A 53 -11.68 -19.79 19.07
N PHE A 54 -10.65 -20.10 18.29
CA PHE A 54 -9.85 -19.08 17.60
C PHE A 54 -10.46 -18.68 16.24
N SER A 55 -11.65 -19.16 15.87
CA SER A 55 -12.19 -18.96 14.53
C SER A 55 -12.37 -17.48 14.17
N MET A 56 -12.87 -16.67 15.12
CA MET A 56 -13.01 -15.23 14.94
C MET A 56 -11.65 -14.53 14.85
N ALA A 57 -10.73 -14.80 15.78
CA ALA A 57 -9.38 -14.26 15.75
C ALA A 57 -8.67 -14.55 14.42
N THR A 58 -8.71 -15.80 13.96
CA THR A 58 -8.11 -16.22 12.69
C THR A 58 -8.73 -15.47 11.52
N ARG A 59 -10.06 -15.32 11.47
CA ARG A 59 -10.74 -14.58 10.41
C ARG A 59 -10.29 -13.12 10.37
N LEU A 60 -10.28 -12.44 11.51
CA LEU A 60 -9.87 -11.04 11.61
C LEU A 60 -8.41 -10.85 11.21
N ILE A 61 -7.52 -11.75 11.64
CA ILE A 61 -6.10 -11.73 11.26
C ILE A 61 -5.91 -11.90 9.74
N MET A 62 -6.68 -12.80 9.12
CA MET A 62 -6.64 -13.01 7.66
C MET A 62 -7.18 -11.81 6.87
N LEU A 63 -8.26 -11.17 7.36
CA LEU A 63 -8.81 -9.95 6.77
C LEU A 63 -7.79 -8.82 6.86
N ALA A 64 -7.22 -8.59 8.05
CA ALA A 64 -6.21 -7.57 8.27
C ALA A 64 -5.00 -7.72 7.34
N GLN A 65 -4.53 -8.96 7.13
CA GLN A 65 -3.46 -9.24 6.18
C GLN A 65 -3.88 -8.88 4.74
N THR A 66 -5.08 -9.28 4.32
CA THR A 66 -5.59 -9.03 2.98
C THR A 66 -5.74 -7.53 2.71
N ASP A 67 -6.33 -6.82 3.65
CA ASP A 67 -6.59 -5.38 3.53
C ASP A 67 -5.30 -4.58 3.59
N ALA A 68 -4.32 -5.00 4.40
CA ALA A 68 -2.98 -4.41 4.41
C ALA A 68 -2.28 -4.56 3.05
N HIS A 69 -2.40 -5.72 2.40
CA HIS A 69 -1.84 -5.93 1.06
C HIS A 69 -2.54 -5.07 0.00
N GLN A 70 -3.87 -4.91 0.08
CA GLN A 70 -4.61 -4.02 -0.81
C GLN A 70 -4.21 -2.55 -0.61
N ALA A 71 -4.12 -2.10 0.65
CA ALA A 71 -3.69 -0.74 0.99
C ALA A 71 -2.26 -0.47 0.49
N LEU A 72 -1.36 -1.46 0.62
CA LEU A 72 -0.01 -1.39 0.08
C LEU A 72 0.01 -1.24 -1.45
N SER A 73 -0.76 -2.06 -2.17
CA SER A 73 -0.81 -2.00 -3.64
C SER A 73 -1.24 -0.62 -4.12
N LEU A 74 -2.31 -0.08 -3.53
CA LEU A 74 -2.81 1.26 -3.85
C LEU A 74 -1.79 2.35 -3.52
N ALA A 75 -1.11 2.25 -2.37
CA ALA A 75 -0.06 3.19 -2.01
C ALA A 75 1.10 3.20 -3.00
N GLN A 76 1.50 2.03 -3.50
CA GLN A 76 2.54 1.90 -4.51
C GLN A 76 2.11 2.50 -5.86
N GLU A 77 0.85 2.27 -6.27
CA GLU A 77 0.29 2.85 -7.49
C GLU A 77 0.25 4.38 -7.44
N GLU A 78 -0.22 4.96 -6.33
CA GLU A 78 -0.27 6.43 -6.15
C GLU A 78 1.13 7.07 -6.06
N LYS A 79 2.07 6.38 -5.41
CA LYS A 79 3.48 6.79 -5.36
C LYS A 79 4.13 6.80 -6.74
N GLN A 80 3.80 5.83 -7.61
CA GLN A 80 4.28 5.83 -8.99
C GLN A 80 3.65 6.97 -9.81
N LYS A 81 2.33 7.21 -9.69
CA LYS A 81 1.65 8.30 -10.39
C LYS A 81 2.22 9.67 -10.01
N SER A 82 2.42 9.92 -8.73
CA SER A 82 3.01 11.17 -8.23
C SER A 82 4.44 11.36 -8.74
N SER A 83 5.26 10.30 -8.78
CA SER A 83 6.63 10.37 -9.31
C SER A 83 6.70 10.65 -10.82
N MET A 84 5.71 10.22 -11.63
CA MET A 84 5.67 10.52 -13.07
C MET A 84 5.18 11.95 -13.35
N SER A 85 4.42 12.53 -12.43
CA SER A 85 3.88 13.89 -12.53
C SER A 85 4.94 14.98 -12.26
N ASP A 86 6.03 14.62 -11.59
CA ASP A 86 7.15 15.51 -11.23
C ASP A 86 8.24 15.61 -12.31
N ILE A 87 8.07 14.89 -13.44
CA ILE A 87 8.83 15.16 -14.66
C ILE A 87 8.20 16.40 -15.28
N GLY A 88 8.76 17.57 -14.96
CA GLY A 88 8.40 18.85 -15.56
C GLY A 88 8.31 18.78 -17.10
N PRO A 89 7.65 19.76 -17.74
CA PRO A 89 7.34 19.70 -19.16
C PRO A 89 8.57 19.27 -19.97
N PRO A 90 8.43 18.32 -20.90
CA PRO A 90 9.56 17.80 -21.66
C PRO A 90 10.33 19.01 -22.26
N PRO A 91 11.67 19.01 -22.23
CA PRO A 91 12.42 20.09 -22.84
C PRO A 91 11.96 20.17 -24.30
N LEU A 92 11.34 21.29 -24.67
CA LEU A 92 11.05 21.60 -26.05
C LEU A 92 12.39 21.54 -26.76
N LEU A 93 12.63 20.46 -27.50
CA LEU A 93 13.71 20.36 -28.46
C LEU A 93 13.47 21.50 -29.44
N SER A 94 14.13 22.62 -29.19
CA SER A 94 14.30 23.71 -30.14
C SER A 94 14.86 23.07 -31.40
N HIS A 95 13.99 22.88 -32.39
CA HIS A 95 14.36 22.56 -33.75
C HIS A 95 15.25 23.67 -34.29
N HIS A 96 16.55 23.59 -34.00
CA HIS A 96 17.58 24.17 -34.86
C HIS A 96 17.65 23.27 -36.09
N SER A 97 16.75 23.55 -37.05
CA SER A 97 16.96 23.12 -38.43
C SER A 97 17.88 24.14 -39.08
N ASP A 98 19.16 23.81 -39.09
CA ASP A 98 20.11 24.36 -40.04
C ASP A 98 19.71 24.00 -41.47
N LEU A 99 19.98 24.94 -42.38
CA LEU A 99 20.09 24.80 -43.84
C LEU A 99 18.78 24.62 -44.62
N GLU A 100 18.34 25.69 -45.28
CA GLU A 100 18.40 25.82 -46.76
C GLU A 100 17.75 27.15 -47.23
N GLY A 101 18.39 27.84 -48.17
CA GLY A 101 17.71 28.91 -48.92
C GLY A 101 18.59 30.07 -49.41
N LEU A 102 19.61 29.78 -50.24
CA LEU A 102 20.28 30.77 -51.08
C LEU A 102 19.25 31.60 -51.88
N ARG A 103 19.19 32.92 -51.63
CA ARG A 103 18.59 33.89 -52.55
C ARG A 103 19.65 34.85 -53.06
N LEU A 104 20.16 34.57 -54.26
CA LEU A 104 20.75 35.56 -55.14
C LEU A 104 19.75 35.82 -56.27
N THR A 105 19.14 37.00 -56.27
CA THR A 105 18.36 37.52 -57.39
C THR A 105 19.29 38.26 -58.35
N ASN A 106 19.05 38.08 -59.65
CA ASN A 106 19.73 38.73 -60.78
C ASN A 106 19.87 40.24 -60.66
#